data_AF-A0A0F4YY62-F1
#
_entry.id   AF-A0A0F4YY62-F1
#
_cell.length_a   1.000
_cell.length_b   1.000
_cell.length_c   1.000
_cell.angle_alpha   90.00
_cell.angle_beta   90.00
_cell.angle_gamma   90.00
#
_symmetry.space_group_name_H-M   'P 1'
#
loop_
_entity.id
_entity.type
_entity.pdbx_description
1 polymer ?
#
loop_
_entity_poly.entity_id
_entity_poly.type
_entity_poly.pdbx_seq_one_letter_code
_entity_poly.pdbx_strand_id
1 'polypeptide(L)'
;KKRNKAEKAARRAKVKAEREQAAAAGEQQGQAAQAAKKGQAGGGKDAAGAAQKGQKNAAVPRRGSAQAGSAATEKKEDKNVAVFGHLYGHPRRTTIAGAAKEVHPAVLALGLQIRDYVVCGSSARCVATLLAFKRVIESYTTPLGTSLARHLTTHLSHQISYLSTCRPLSISQGNAIRALKLSISSIDPSVPEATAKASLCDFIDSFIREKITVADQVIANSAAQKINDGDVIVTFAASSIVKQTLLTAHKQGKKFRVSIIDSRPLFEGKNLARSLANAGLEVQYSLIHGISHAIKDATKVFLGAHAMMGNGRLYSRVGTALVAMSAKERSGGVEIPVIVCCETVKFTDRVALDSIVVNEIADADELVTTQPRQQVTGVPDPGALRMSPAIRRPTPIMSPTRLLA
;
A
#
# COMPACT_ATOMS: atom_id res chain seq x y z
N LYS A 1 15.87 -45.79 31.28
CA LYS A 1 16.27 -44.70 30.34
C LYS A 1 16.94 -45.19 29.04
N LYS A 2 17.87 -46.16 29.03
CA LYS A 2 18.48 -46.68 27.78
C LYS A 2 17.50 -47.45 26.86
N ARG A 3 16.56 -48.21 27.43
CA ARG A 3 15.57 -49.01 26.69
C ARG A 3 14.57 -48.16 25.87
N ASN A 4 14.03 -47.09 26.44
CA ASN A 4 13.12 -46.18 25.72
C ASN A 4 13.82 -45.38 24.60
N LYS A 5 15.15 -45.14 24.71
CA LYS A 5 15.93 -44.51 23.64
C LYS A 5 16.17 -45.48 22.46
N ALA A 6 16.39 -46.76 22.76
CA ALA A 6 16.51 -47.81 21.75
C ALA A 6 15.18 -48.05 21.01
N GLU A 7 14.05 -48.03 21.72
CA GLU A 7 12.73 -48.20 21.13
C GLU A 7 12.33 -47.03 20.20
N LYS A 8 12.66 -45.80 20.60
CA LYS A 8 12.43 -44.60 19.77
C LYS A 8 13.34 -44.56 18.53
N ALA A 9 14.55 -45.14 18.62
CA ALA A 9 15.45 -45.29 17.47
C ALA A 9 14.97 -46.37 16.50
N ALA A 10 14.50 -47.52 17.02
CA ALA A 10 13.92 -48.59 16.20
C ALA A 10 12.66 -48.15 15.45
N ARG A 11 11.80 -47.34 16.09
CA ARG A 11 10.60 -46.77 15.45
C ARG A 11 10.93 -45.78 14.34
N ARG A 12 12.00 -44.99 14.49
CA ARG A 12 12.49 -44.08 13.44
C ARG A 12 13.12 -44.82 12.27
N ALA A 13 13.79 -45.94 12.52
CA ALA A 13 14.35 -46.79 11.46
C ALA A 13 13.24 -47.47 10.63
N LYS A 14 12.17 -47.97 11.29
CA LYS A 14 11.01 -48.55 10.57
C LYS A 14 10.30 -47.53 9.67
N VAL A 15 10.04 -46.32 10.17
CA VAL A 15 9.38 -45.27 9.37
C VAL A 15 10.25 -44.83 8.18
N LYS A 16 11.58 -44.87 8.31
CA LYS A 16 12.49 -44.57 7.20
C LYS A 16 12.48 -45.68 6.15
N ALA A 17 12.47 -46.95 6.56
CA ALA A 17 12.38 -48.10 5.67
C ALA A 17 11.03 -48.16 4.91
N GLU A 18 9.92 -47.85 5.58
CA GLU A 18 8.58 -47.77 4.95
C GLU A 18 8.50 -46.63 3.92
N ARG A 19 9.18 -45.50 4.18
CA ARG A 19 9.23 -44.36 3.25
C ARG A 19 10.12 -44.64 2.03
N GLU A 20 11.19 -45.41 2.21
CA GLU A 20 12.07 -45.85 1.12
C GLU A 20 11.38 -46.93 0.26
N GLN A 21 10.59 -47.83 0.85
CA GLN A 21 9.76 -48.79 0.10
C GLN A 21 8.61 -48.12 -0.67
N ALA A 22 7.99 -47.07 -0.10
CA ALA A 22 6.97 -46.29 -0.81
C ALA A 22 7.54 -45.47 -1.97
N ALA A 23 8.80 -45.03 -1.88
CA ALA A 23 9.50 -44.34 -2.98
C ALA A 23 9.85 -45.31 -4.13
N ALA A 24 10.28 -46.54 -3.81
CA ALA A 24 10.57 -47.56 -4.82
C ALA A 24 9.32 -48.06 -5.57
N ALA A 25 8.16 -48.09 -4.91
CA ALA A 25 6.88 -48.43 -5.56
C ALA A 25 6.34 -47.31 -6.48
N GLY A 26 6.72 -46.06 -6.24
CA GLY A 26 6.34 -44.91 -7.08
C GLY A 26 7.09 -44.83 -8.41
N GLU A 27 8.28 -45.41 -8.49
CA GLU A 27 9.11 -45.39 -9.71
C GLU A 27 8.73 -46.49 -10.72
N GLN A 28 7.94 -47.50 -10.33
CA GLN A 28 7.46 -48.56 -11.25
C GLN A 28 6.12 -48.26 -11.95
N GLN A 29 5.42 -47.18 -11.63
CA GLN A 29 4.21 -46.74 -12.34
C GLN A 29 4.43 -45.54 -13.29
N GLY A 30 5.65 -45.00 -13.37
CA GLY A 30 6.02 -43.87 -14.26
C GLY A 30 6.48 -44.26 -15.67
N GLN A 31 6.74 -45.54 -15.96
CA GLN A 31 7.32 -45.98 -17.24
C GLN A 31 6.33 -46.62 -18.23
N ALA A 32 5.02 -46.64 -17.94
CA ALA A 32 4.01 -47.17 -18.87
C ALA A 32 3.21 -46.10 -19.64
N ALA A 33 3.44 -44.80 -19.42
CA ALA A 33 2.65 -43.71 -20.03
C ALA A 33 3.41 -42.83 -21.06
N GLN A 34 4.63 -43.21 -21.47
CA GLN A 34 5.43 -42.46 -22.46
C GLN A 34 5.82 -43.25 -23.73
N ALA A 35 5.11 -44.34 -24.05
CA ALA A 35 5.36 -45.15 -25.23
C ALA A 35 4.24 -45.14 -26.30
N ALA A 36 3.30 -44.18 -26.26
CA ALA A 36 2.24 -44.08 -27.27
C ALA A 36 1.94 -42.61 -27.67
N LYS A 37 2.85 -42.01 -28.45
CA LYS A 37 2.59 -40.99 -29.50
C LYS A 37 3.91 -40.40 -30.02
N LYS A 38 4.65 -41.20 -30.79
CA LYS A 38 5.62 -40.71 -31.78
C LYS A 38 5.85 -41.78 -32.85
N GLY A 39 5.55 -41.41 -34.09
CA GLY A 39 5.47 -42.27 -35.27
C GLY A 39 4.22 -41.81 -36.01
N GLN A 40 4.29 -41.02 -37.08
CA GLN A 40 5.08 -41.26 -38.28
C GLN A 40 5.31 -39.92 -39.00
N ALA A 41 6.54 -39.71 -39.48
CA ALA A 41 6.85 -38.71 -40.49
C ALA A 41 7.43 -39.45 -41.69
N GLY A 42 7.07 -39.01 -42.91
CA GLY A 42 7.86 -39.26 -44.11
C GLY A 42 7.06 -39.63 -45.35
N GLY A 43 7.19 -38.82 -46.41
CA GLY A 43 6.96 -39.23 -47.79
C GLY A 43 6.31 -38.16 -48.66
N GLY A 44 7.11 -37.32 -49.32
CA GLY A 44 6.64 -36.36 -50.33
C GLY A 44 6.52 -36.96 -51.74
N LYS A 45 5.88 -36.21 -52.64
CA LYS A 45 6.32 -35.89 -54.02
C LYS A 45 5.27 -35.07 -54.77
N ASP A 46 5.74 -34.00 -55.39
CA ASP A 46 5.46 -33.45 -56.72
C ASP A 46 4.07 -33.65 -57.36
N ALA A 47 3.40 -32.54 -57.73
CA ALA A 47 3.17 -32.21 -59.14
C ALA A 47 2.35 -30.91 -59.30
N ALA A 48 2.72 -30.18 -60.35
CA ALA A 48 2.18 -28.92 -60.84
C ALA A 48 0.70 -28.98 -61.28
N GLY A 49 0.06 -27.81 -61.41
CA GLY A 49 -1.16 -27.73 -62.21
C GLY A 49 -1.99 -26.45 -62.11
N ALA A 50 -1.65 -25.48 -62.96
CA ALA A 50 -2.57 -24.59 -63.68
C ALA A 50 -3.38 -23.50 -62.94
N ALA A 51 -3.12 -22.29 -63.43
CA ALA A 51 -3.91 -21.08 -63.25
C ALA A 51 -5.24 -21.13 -64.03
N GLN A 52 -6.23 -20.35 -63.58
CA GLN A 52 -7.13 -19.67 -64.51
C GLN A 52 -7.64 -18.31 -63.96
N LYS A 53 -7.43 -17.28 -64.79
CA LYS A 53 -7.88 -15.90 -64.66
C LYS A 53 -9.32 -15.73 -65.15
N GLY A 54 -10.00 -14.71 -64.63
CA GLY A 54 -11.13 -14.00 -65.27
C GLY A 54 -12.18 -13.59 -64.22
N GLN A 55 -12.76 -12.40 -64.17
CA GLN A 55 -12.69 -11.21 -65.01
C GLN A 55 -13.32 -10.04 -64.21
N LYS A 56 -13.00 -8.81 -64.63
CA LYS A 56 -13.29 -7.51 -63.99
C LYS A 56 -14.79 -7.17 -63.92
N ASN A 57 -15.17 -6.37 -62.91
CA ASN A 57 -16.04 -5.20 -63.10
C ASN A 57 -15.75 -4.12 -62.05
N ALA A 58 -15.85 -2.86 -62.48
CA ALA A 58 -15.35 -1.66 -61.82
C ALA A 58 -16.50 -0.77 -61.28
N ALA A 59 -16.15 0.09 -60.29
CA ALA A 59 -16.70 1.45 -60.01
C ALA A 59 -18.11 1.51 -59.32
N VAL A 60 -18.47 2.32 -58.30
CA VAL A 60 -17.92 3.38 -57.39
C VAL A 60 -18.83 3.42 -56.09
N PRO A 61 -18.75 4.37 -55.13
CA PRO A 61 -18.26 4.18 -53.76
C PRO A 61 -19.35 4.25 -52.65
N ARG A 62 -19.07 3.72 -51.45
CA ARG A 62 -19.84 4.09 -50.23
C ARG A 62 -18.92 4.61 -49.11
N ARG A 63 -19.00 5.93 -48.98
CA ARG A 63 -18.57 6.87 -47.93
C ARG A 63 -18.39 6.26 -46.53
N GLY A 64 -17.21 6.47 -45.95
CA GLY A 64 -17.05 6.65 -44.50
C GLY A 64 -16.08 5.71 -43.78
N SER A 65 -14.76 5.92 -43.93
CA SER A 65 -13.80 5.57 -42.88
C SER A 65 -12.92 6.77 -42.60
N ALA A 66 -13.28 7.52 -41.55
CA ALA A 66 -12.36 8.47 -40.95
C ALA A 66 -11.22 7.65 -40.34
N GLN A 67 -10.07 7.74 -40.99
CA GLN A 67 -8.79 7.24 -40.53
C GLN A 67 -8.43 8.01 -39.26
N ALA A 68 -8.73 7.43 -38.09
CA ALA A 68 -8.19 7.93 -36.83
C ALA A 68 -6.69 7.70 -36.87
N GLY A 69 -5.93 8.81 -36.96
CA GLY A 69 -4.48 8.81 -36.94
C GLY A 69 -3.97 8.02 -35.75
N SER A 70 -3.05 7.11 -36.02
CA SER A 70 -2.26 6.41 -35.01
C SER A 70 -1.52 7.45 -34.18
N ALA A 71 -2.05 7.76 -32.99
CA ALA A 71 -1.30 8.46 -31.96
C ALA A 71 -0.03 7.64 -31.72
N ALA A 72 1.12 8.28 -31.91
CA ALA A 72 2.41 7.68 -31.63
C ALA A 72 2.41 7.18 -30.19
N THR A 73 2.47 5.86 -30.02
CA THR A 73 2.72 5.24 -28.73
C THR A 73 4.15 5.60 -28.35
N GLU A 74 4.32 6.61 -27.50
CA GLU A 74 5.58 6.84 -26.82
C GLU A 74 5.99 5.52 -26.19
N LYS A 75 7.15 4.97 -26.60
CA LYS A 75 7.76 3.83 -25.92
C LYS A 75 8.03 4.27 -24.49
N LYS A 76 7.17 3.87 -23.55
CA LYS A 76 7.47 3.96 -22.13
C LYS A 76 8.76 3.17 -21.90
N GLU A 77 9.85 3.87 -21.66
CA GLU A 77 11.05 3.25 -21.11
C GLU A 77 10.65 2.54 -19.82
N ASP A 78 10.92 1.24 -19.74
CA ASP A 78 10.73 0.48 -18.51
C ASP A 78 11.78 0.96 -17.49
N LYS A 79 11.40 1.98 -16.70
CA LYS A 79 12.17 2.52 -15.57
C LYS A 79 12.16 1.54 -14.37
N ASN A 80 12.34 0.25 -14.63
CA ASN A 80 12.29 -0.80 -13.62
C ASN A 80 13.68 -1.05 -13.08
N VAL A 81 13.82 -0.97 -11.76
CA VAL A 81 15.05 -1.37 -11.07
C VAL A 81 15.06 -2.89 -10.91
N ALA A 82 16.13 -3.56 -11.36
CA ALA A 82 16.21 -5.03 -11.43
C ALA A 82 15.90 -5.74 -10.10
N VAL A 83 16.41 -5.23 -8.98
CA VAL A 83 16.18 -5.78 -7.63
C VAL A 83 14.72 -5.66 -7.18
N PHE A 84 13.97 -4.72 -7.75
CA PHE A 84 12.56 -4.48 -7.45
C PHE A 84 11.62 -4.99 -8.55
N GLY A 85 12.12 -5.82 -9.49
CA GLY A 85 11.34 -6.32 -10.63
C GLY A 85 9.99 -6.94 -10.25
N HIS A 86 9.94 -7.67 -9.13
CA HIS A 86 8.70 -8.28 -8.60
C HIS A 86 7.68 -7.27 -8.07
N LEU A 87 8.10 -6.03 -7.76
CA LEU A 87 7.22 -4.98 -7.24
C LEU A 87 6.54 -4.17 -8.36
N TYR A 88 7.09 -4.17 -9.58
CA TYR A 88 6.55 -3.41 -10.72
C TYR A 88 5.39 -4.10 -11.44
N GLY A 89 5.13 -5.38 -11.17
CA GLY A 89 4.09 -6.17 -11.85
C GLY A 89 2.63 -5.77 -11.54
N HIS A 90 2.40 -4.65 -10.84
CA HIS A 90 1.06 -4.21 -10.45
C HIS A 90 0.63 -3.02 -11.30
N PRO A 91 -0.33 -3.20 -12.24
CA PRO A 91 -0.78 -2.12 -13.10
C PRO A 91 -1.44 -1.02 -12.26
N ARG A 92 -0.84 0.17 -12.28
CA ARG A 92 -1.40 1.36 -11.63
C ARG A 92 -2.38 2.07 -12.54
N ARG A 93 -3.64 2.15 -12.12
CA ARG A 93 -4.64 2.93 -12.85
C ARG A 93 -4.48 4.43 -12.56
N THR A 94 -4.26 5.19 -13.63
CA THR A 94 -4.11 6.66 -13.59
C THR A 94 -5.42 7.40 -13.82
N THR A 95 -6.49 6.74 -14.27
CA THR A 95 -7.79 7.36 -14.52
C THR A 95 -8.95 6.39 -14.23
N ILE A 96 -10.18 6.92 -14.23
CA ILE A 96 -11.42 6.13 -14.17
C ILE A 96 -11.64 5.37 -15.49
N ALA A 97 -10.99 5.79 -16.59
CA ALA A 97 -11.18 5.17 -17.90
C ALA A 97 -10.83 3.67 -17.86
N GLY A 98 -11.74 2.85 -18.39
CA GLY A 98 -11.62 1.39 -18.35
C GLY A 98 -12.00 0.75 -17.00
N ALA A 99 -12.61 1.47 -16.07
CA ALA A 99 -13.27 0.86 -14.91
C ALA A 99 -14.43 -0.03 -15.39
N ALA A 100 -14.52 -1.23 -14.81
CA ALA A 100 -15.63 -2.12 -15.10
C ALA A 100 -16.94 -1.47 -14.62
N LYS A 101 -18.02 -1.66 -15.38
CA LYS A 101 -19.35 -1.12 -15.04
C LYS A 101 -19.87 -1.62 -13.68
N GLU A 102 -19.33 -2.74 -13.21
CA GLU A 102 -19.68 -3.36 -11.94
C GLU A 102 -19.03 -2.67 -10.72
N VAL A 103 -18.08 -1.74 -10.91
CA VAL A 103 -17.44 -1.04 -9.80
C VAL A 103 -18.35 0.06 -9.27
N HIS A 104 -18.63 0.02 -7.97
CA HIS A 104 -19.55 0.96 -7.33
C HIS A 104 -18.95 2.39 -7.32
N PRO A 105 -19.74 3.47 -7.55
CA PRO A 105 -19.23 4.85 -7.60
C PRO A 105 -18.45 5.30 -6.36
N ALA A 106 -18.88 4.88 -5.17
CA ALA A 106 -18.14 5.17 -3.93
C ALA A 106 -16.73 4.53 -3.91
N VAL A 107 -16.58 3.34 -4.52
CA VAL A 107 -15.28 2.65 -4.63
C VAL A 107 -14.43 3.31 -5.72
N LEU A 108 -15.04 3.76 -6.82
CA LEU A 108 -14.34 4.55 -7.84
C LEU A 108 -13.72 5.82 -7.25
N ALA A 109 -14.53 6.60 -6.52
CA ALA A 109 -14.08 7.82 -5.85
C ALA A 109 -12.96 7.54 -4.83
N LEU A 110 -13.14 6.51 -4.01
CA LEU A 110 -12.12 6.10 -3.04
C LEU A 110 -10.80 5.69 -3.72
N GLY A 111 -10.87 4.96 -4.84
CA GLY A 111 -9.68 4.53 -5.59
C GLY A 111 -8.82 5.71 -6.02
N LEU A 112 -9.44 6.79 -6.51
CA LEU A 112 -8.75 8.03 -6.86
C LEU A 112 -8.16 8.72 -5.63
N GLN A 113 -8.93 8.84 -4.55
CA GLN A 113 -8.47 9.48 -3.31
C GLN A 113 -7.28 8.76 -2.67
N ILE A 114 -7.22 7.43 -2.73
CA ILE A 114 -6.11 6.63 -2.20
C ILE A 114 -4.87 6.74 -3.10
N ARG A 115 -5.07 6.82 -4.41
CA ARG A 115 -4.00 6.99 -5.39
C ARG A 115 -3.35 8.36 -5.27
N ASP A 116 -4.16 9.43 -5.23
CA ASP A 116 -3.68 10.83 -5.20
C ASP A 116 -3.24 11.27 -3.79
N TYR A 117 -3.06 10.32 -2.87
CA TYR A 117 -2.63 10.59 -1.50
C TYR A 117 -3.55 11.54 -0.71
N VAL A 118 -4.82 11.69 -1.12
CA VAL A 118 -5.83 12.43 -0.35
C VAL A 118 -6.20 11.66 0.91
N VAL A 119 -6.44 10.34 0.78
CA VAL A 119 -6.63 9.44 1.92
C VAL A 119 -5.34 8.66 2.17
N CYS A 120 -4.54 9.18 3.09
CA CYS A 120 -3.25 8.63 3.48
C CYS A 120 -3.26 8.01 4.88
N GLY A 121 -2.37 7.03 5.07
CA GLY A 121 -2.23 6.29 6.33
C GLY A 121 -3.02 4.97 6.34
N SER A 122 -2.51 3.98 7.05
CA SER A 122 -3.10 2.63 7.08
C SER A 122 -4.48 2.61 7.73
N SER A 123 -4.70 3.37 8.81
CA SER A 123 -5.99 3.40 9.53
C SER A 123 -7.06 4.16 8.73
N ALA A 124 -6.74 5.35 8.21
CA ALA A 124 -7.67 6.15 7.42
C ALA A 124 -8.11 5.42 6.13
N ARG A 125 -7.16 4.77 5.43
CA ARG A 125 -7.46 3.92 4.27
C ARG A 125 -8.39 2.75 4.63
N CYS A 126 -8.19 2.13 5.80
CA CYS A 126 -9.05 1.04 6.28
C CYS A 126 -10.49 1.53 6.53
N VAL A 127 -10.65 2.61 7.30
CA VAL A 127 -11.97 3.23 7.58
C VAL A 127 -12.67 3.61 6.28
N ALA A 128 -11.98 4.30 5.38
CA ALA A 128 -12.56 4.73 4.11
C ALA A 128 -13.01 3.55 3.23
N THR A 129 -12.23 2.46 3.19
CA THR A 129 -12.63 1.22 2.49
C THR A 129 -13.87 0.59 3.10
N LEU A 130 -13.94 0.48 4.42
CA LEU A 130 -15.11 -0.08 5.10
C LEU A 130 -16.37 0.77 4.87
N LEU A 131 -16.26 2.10 4.95
CA LEU A 131 -17.37 3.01 4.64
C LEU A 131 -17.80 2.94 3.17
N ALA A 132 -16.87 2.75 2.24
CA ALA A 132 -17.22 2.53 0.84
C ALA A 132 -17.94 1.18 0.65
N PHE A 133 -17.51 0.13 1.33
CA PHE A 133 -18.16 -1.19 1.28
C PHE A 133 -19.52 -1.20 1.95
N LYS A 134 -19.73 -0.42 3.01
CA LYS A 134 -21.06 -0.20 3.59
C LYS A 134 -22.04 0.30 2.51
N ARG A 135 -21.66 1.35 1.76
CA ARG A 135 -22.47 1.85 0.63
C ARG A 135 -22.68 0.83 -0.49
N VAL A 136 -21.67 0.00 -0.77
CA VAL A 136 -21.81 -1.09 -1.75
C VAL A 136 -22.84 -2.12 -1.28
N ILE A 137 -22.81 -2.50 0.01
CA ILE A 137 -23.73 -3.49 0.58
C ILE A 137 -25.17 -2.95 0.65
N GLU A 138 -25.33 -1.67 1.00
CA GLU A 138 -26.63 -0.98 1.03
C GLU A 138 -27.31 -0.94 -0.35
N SER A 139 -26.54 -0.62 -1.40
CA SER A 139 -27.04 -0.52 -2.78
C SER A 139 -27.08 -1.85 -3.55
N TYR A 140 -26.45 -2.91 -3.02
CA TYR A 140 -26.41 -4.21 -3.67
C TYR A 140 -27.81 -4.83 -3.76
N THR A 141 -28.07 -5.64 -4.78
CA THR A 141 -29.31 -6.44 -4.90
C THR A 141 -28.94 -7.84 -5.35
N THR A 142 -29.48 -8.86 -4.68
CA THR A 142 -29.16 -10.25 -4.99
C THR A 142 -29.83 -10.68 -6.30
N PRO A 143 -29.08 -11.26 -7.27
CA PRO A 143 -29.69 -11.80 -8.48
C PRO A 143 -30.48 -13.07 -8.18
N LEU A 144 -31.57 -13.28 -8.94
CA LEU A 144 -32.47 -14.42 -8.78
C LEU A 144 -31.71 -15.74 -8.87
N GLY A 145 -32.03 -16.69 -7.98
CA GLY A 145 -31.43 -18.03 -7.97
C GLY A 145 -30.09 -18.15 -7.23
N THR A 146 -29.63 -17.08 -6.56
CA THR A 146 -28.42 -17.12 -5.71
C THR A 146 -28.70 -16.58 -4.31
N SER A 147 -27.92 -17.02 -3.31
CA SER A 147 -27.95 -16.43 -1.97
C SER A 147 -27.03 -15.21 -1.89
N LEU A 148 -27.39 -14.26 -1.03
CA LEU A 148 -26.61 -13.04 -0.79
C LEU A 148 -25.16 -13.36 -0.42
N ALA A 149 -24.93 -14.29 0.52
CA ALA A 149 -23.59 -14.64 1.00
C ALA A 149 -22.66 -15.13 -0.14
N ARG A 150 -23.20 -15.93 -1.07
CA ARG A 150 -22.46 -16.49 -2.19
C ARG A 150 -22.07 -15.42 -3.21
N HIS A 151 -23.03 -14.61 -3.66
CA HIS A 151 -22.80 -13.67 -4.75
C HIS A 151 -22.15 -12.36 -4.29
N LEU A 152 -22.47 -11.88 -3.08
CA LEU A 152 -21.88 -10.65 -2.52
C LEU A 152 -20.36 -10.74 -2.38
N THR A 153 -19.84 -11.91 -2.02
CA THR A 153 -18.39 -12.14 -1.90
C THR A 153 -17.67 -11.97 -3.23
N THR A 154 -18.27 -12.45 -4.33
CA THR A 154 -17.74 -12.27 -5.69
C THR A 154 -17.84 -10.81 -6.10
N HIS A 155 -18.99 -10.16 -5.88
CA HIS A 155 -19.19 -8.75 -6.19
C HIS A 155 -18.19 -7.84 -5.46
N LEU A 156 -17.95 -8.06 -4.16
CA LEU A 156 -16.93 -7.34 -3.40
C LEU A 156 -15.51 -7.62 -3.92
N SER A 157 -15.23 -8.81 -4.45
CA SER A 157 -13.91 -9.13 -4.98
C SER A 157 -13.57 -8.30 -6.22
N HIS A 158 -14.55 -7.92 -7.06
CA HIS A 158 -14.37 -6.96 -8.14
C HIS A 158 -14.02 -5.56 -7.60
N GLN A 159 -14.69 -5.11 -6.53
CA GLN A 159 -14.39 -3.84 -5.87
C GLN A 159 -12.98 -3.81 -5.28
N ILE A 160 -12.58 -4.89 -4.59
CA ILE A 160 -11.26 -5.05 -3.98
C ILE A 160 -10.17 -5.06 -5.04
N SER A 161 -10.39 -5.80 -6.15
CA SER A 161 -9.46 -5.85 -7.27
C SER A 161 -9.22 -4.45 -7.84
N TYR A 162 -10.29 -3.69 -8.08
CA TYR A 162 -10.17 -2.30 -8.53
C TYR A 162 -9.32 -1.45 -7.58
N LEU A 163 -9.60 -1.50 -6.26
CA LEU A 163 -8.82 -0.74 -5.27
C LEU A 163 -7.35 -1.15 -5.29
N SER A 164 -7.04 -2.45 -5.41
CA SER A 164 -5.66 -2.94 -5.47
C SER A 164 -4.88 -2.45 -6.69
N THR A 165 -5.57 -2.23 -7.83
CA THR A 165 -4.97 -1.61 -9.03
C THR A 165 -4.80 -0.10 -8.92
N CYS A 166 -5.56 0.57 -8.08
CA CYS A 166 -5.33 2.00 -7.80
C CYS A 166 -4.09 2.16 -6.93
N ARG A 167 -3.98 1.33 -5.89
CA ARG A 167 -2.83 1.28 -4.98
C ARG A 167 -2.83 -0.04 -4.20
N PRO A 168 -1.67 -0.68 -3.98
CA PRO A 168 -1.59 -1.90 -3.18
C PRO A 168 -2.26 -1.72 -1.81
N LEU A 169 -3.09 -2.69 -1.40
CA LEU A 169 -3.85 -2.63 -0.16
C LEU A 169 -2.93 -2.60 1.06
N SER A 170 -3.25 -1.78 2.05
CA SER A 170 -2.55 -1.81 3.34
C SER A 170 -2.88 -3.10 4.09
N ILE A 171 -2.02 -3.47 5.04
CA ILE A 171 -2.25 -4.64 5.91
C ILE A 171 -3.58 -4.51 6.68
N SER A 172 -3.87 -3.32 7.21
CA SER A 172 -5.15 -3.02 7.86
C SER A 172 -6.36 -3.24 6.95
N GLN A 173 -6.29 -2.79 5.69
CA GLN A 173 -7.35 -3.02 4.71
C GLN A 173 -7.53 -4.52 4.44
N GLY A 174 -6.44 -5.25 4.22
CA GLY A 174 -6.48 -6.69 3.99
C GLY A 174 -7.11 -7.48 5.14
N ASN A 175 -6.75 -7.13 6.38
CA ASN A 175 -7.30 -7.76 7.59
C ASN A 175 -8.79 -7.42 7.76
N ALA A 176 -9.20 -6.17 7.55
CA ALA A 176 -10.60 -5.76 7.61
C ALA A 176 -11.45 -6.44 6.52
N ILE A 177 -10.92 -6.54 5.29
CA ILE A 177 -11.55 -7.27 4.19
C ILE A 177 -11.74 -8.75 4.55
N ARG A 178 -10.73 -9.39 5.16
CA ARG A 178 -10.81 -10.78 5.60
C ARG A 178 -11.90 -10.97 6.65
N ALA A 179 -11.97 -10.07 7.64
CA ALA A 179 -12.99 -10.08 8.67
C ALA A 179 -14.40 -9.91 8.10
N LEU A 180 -14.58 -8.97 7.15
CA LEU A 180 -15.85 -8.76 6.47
C LEU A 180 -16.28 -9.98 5.65
N LYS A 181 -15.36 -10.57 4.86
CA LYS A 181 -15.64 -11.79 4.09
C LYS A 181 -16.06 -12.96 4.99
N LEU A 182 -15.42 -13.09 6.15
CA LEU A 182 -15.80 -14.10 7.15
C LEU A 182 -17.23 -13.85 7.67
N SER A 183 -17.54 -12.60 8.03
CA SER A 183 -18.89 -12.21 8.47
C SER A 183 -19.95 -12.50 7.40
N ILE A 184 -19.66 -12.25 6.12
CA ILE A 184 -20.56 -12.58 5.01
C ILE A 184 -20.76 -14.10 4.89
N SER A 185 -19.69 -14.88 5.04
CA SER A 185 -19.78 -16.35 4.94
C SER A 185 -20.55 -17.00 6.10
N SER A 186 -20.67 -16.32 7.24
CA SER A 186 -21.41 -16.81 8.41
C SER A 186 -22.91 -16.47 8.38
N ILE A 187 -23.41 -15.77 7.36
CA ILE A 187 -24.84 -15.43 7.25
C ILE A 187 -25.63 -16.68 6.86
N ASP A 188 -26.67 -16.99 7.63
CA ASP A 188 -27.59 -18.07 7.32
C ASP A 188 -28.44 -17.73 6.08
N PRO A 189 -28.53 -18.62 5.07
CA PRO A 189 -29.35 -18.41 3.87
C PRO A 189 -30.84 -18.15 4.11
N SER A 190 -31.38 -18.54 5.26
CA SER A 190 -32.77 -18.31 5.65
C SER A 190 -33.07 -16.86 6.05
N VAL A 191 -32.03 -16.07 6.36
CA VAL A 191 -32.20 -14.69 6.82
C VAL A 191 -32.61 -13.79 5.66
N PRO A 192 -33.65 -12.94 5.83
CA PRO A 192 -34.03 -11.96 4.83
C PRO A 192 -32.88 -11.02 4.45
N GLU A 193 -32.78 -10.69 3.16
CA GLU A 193 -31.70 -9.86 2.61
C GLU A 193 -31.55 -8.51 3.33
N ALA A 194 -32.66 -7.85 3.66
CA ALA A 194 -32.65 -6.56 4.37
C ALA A 194 -31.97 -6.68 5.75
N THR A 195 -32.33 -7.71 6.52
CA THR A 195 -31.76 -7.97 7.85
C THR A 195 -30.29 -8.36 7.75
N ALA A 196 -29.93 -9.18 6.75
CA ALA A 196 -28.53 -9.56 6.50
C ALA A 196 -27.66 -8.34 6.17
N LYS A 197 -28.14 -7.41 5.34
CA LYS A 197 -27.43 -6.17 5.01
C LYS A 197 -27.29 -5.26 6.23
N ALA A 198 -28.35 -5.09 7.03
CA ALA A 198 -28.30 -4.30 8.25
C ALA A 198 -27.26 -4.85 9.23
N SER A 199 -27.25 -6.18 9.45
CA SER A 199 -26.26 -6.85 10.28
C SER A 199 -24.82 -6.64 9.79
N LEU A 200 -24.59 -6.70 8.47
CA LEU A 200 -23.26 -6.40 7.89
C LEU A 200 -22.85 -4.94 8.08
N CYS A 201 -23.79 -4.00 7.97
CA CYS A 201 -23.53 -2.58 8.22
C CYS A 201 -23.17 -2.32 9.69
N ASP A 202 -23.91 -2.94 10.62
CA ASP A 202 -23.63 -2.86 12.06
C ASP A 202 -22.29 -3.50 12.42
N PHE A 203 -21.93 -4.60 11.75
CA PHE A 203 -20.61 -5.22 11.87
C PHE A 203 -19.51 -4.24 11.44
N ILE A 204 -19.68 -3.55 10.30
CA ILE A 204 -18.71 -2.57 9.81
C ILE A 204 -18.55 -1.41 10.81
N ASP A 205 -19.66 -0.85 11.28
CA ASP A 205 -19.63 0.27 12.23
C ASP A 205 -18.98 -0.13 13.55
N SER A 206 -19.31 -1.31 14.06
CA SER A 206 -18.71 -1.86 15.28
C SER A 206 -17.23 -2.15 15.10
N PHE A 207 -16.82 -2.68 13.95
CA PHE A 207 -15.42 -2.91 13.63
C PHE A 207 -14.61 -1.60 13.62
N ILE A 208 -15.12 -0.54 12.99
CA ILE A 208 -14.45 0.78 12.97
C ILE A 208 -14.37 1.37 14.39
N ARG A 209 -15.47 1.28 15.15
CA ARG A 209 -15.52 1.79 16.53
C ARG A 209 -14.49 1.07 17.41
N GLU A 210 -14.51 -0.26 17.43
CA GLU A 210 -13.74 -1.04 18.39
C GLU A 210 -12.28 -1.21 17.98
N LYS A 211 -12.02 -1.57 16.71
CA LYS A 211 -10.68 -1.93 16.23
C LYS A 211 -9.83 -0.73 15.84
N ILE A 212 -10.44 0.45 15.68
CA ILE A 212 -9.74 1.67 15.27
C ILE A 212 -9.96 2.75 16.31
N THR A 213 -11.19 3.24 16.49
CA THR A 213 -11.46 4.45 17.29
C THR A 213 -11.14 4.25 18.79
N VAL A 214 -11.71 3.22 19.41
CA VAL A 214 -11.48 2.90 20.82
C VAL A 214 -10.05 2.42 21.03
N ALA A 215 -9.52 1.60 20.13
CA ALA A 215 -8.13 1.16 20.17
C ALA A 215 -7.15 2.36 20.17
N ASP A 216 -7.37 3.35 19.30
CA ASP A 216 -6.56 4.56 19.22
C ASP A 216 -6.61 5.37 20.52
N GLN A 217 -7.79 5.49 21.15
CA GLN A 217 -7.93 6.17 22.43
C GLN A 217 -7.16 5.45 23.55
N VAL A 218 -7.28 4.12 23.64
CA VAL A 218 -6.58 3.31 24.65
C VAL A 218 -5.06 3.41 24.45
N ILE A 219 -4.59 3.27 23.21
CA ILE A 219 -3.16 3.39 22.88
C ILE A 219 -2.66 4.78 23.20
N ALA A 220 -3.38 5.84 22.79
CA ALA A 220 -2.97 7.22 23.05
C ALA A 220 -2.89 7.52 24.55
N ASN A 221 -3.87 7.07 25.34
CA ASN A 221 -3.86 7.25 26.78
C ASN A 221 -2.71 6.49 27.44
N SER A 222 -2.49 5.22 27.07
CA SER A 222 -1.41 4.40 27.63
C SER A 222 -0.02 4.93 27.26
N ALA A 223 0.17 5.31 25.99
CA ALA A 223 1.40 5.87 25.48
C ALA A 223 1.69 7.26 26.07
N ALA A 224 0.66 8.08 26.29
CA ALA A 224 0.80 9.38 26.95
C ALA A 224 1.33 9.25 28.38
N GLN A 225 1.00 8.16 29.10
CA GLN A 225 1.55 7.90 30.44
C GLN A 225 3.07 7.66 30.44
N LYS A 226 3.67 7.30 29.30
CA LYS A 226 5.13 7.10 29.18
C LYS A 226 5.90 8.39 28.92
N ILE A 227 5.21 9.50 28.67
CA ILE A 227 5.81 10.83 28.51
C ILE A 227 5.90 11.47 29.90
N ASN A 228 7.05 12.05 30.21
CA ASN A 228 7.33 12.74 31.47
C ASN A 228 7.64 14.21 31.20
N ASP A 229 7.57 15.03 32.25
CA ASP A 229 8.00 16.43 32.17
C ASP A 229 9.50 16.52 31.85
N GLY A 230 9.86 17.45 30.97
CA GLY A 230 11.22 17.65 30.46
C GLY A 230 11.60 16.72 29.30
N ASP A 231 10.70 15.83 28.84
CA ASP A 231 11.01 14.95 27.72
C ASP A 231 11.20 15.72 26.40
N VAL A 232 12.07 15.16 25.56
CA VAL A 232 12.27 15.56 24.17
C VAL A 232 11.86 14.38 23.29
N ILE A 233 10.65 14.48 22.72
CA ILE A 233 10.05 13.38 21.97
C ILE A 233 10.40 13.50 20.50
N VAL A 234 11.11 12.51 19.96
CA VAL A 234 11.35 12.42 18.51
C VAL A 234 10.27 11.59 17.84
N THR A 235 9.79 12.04 16.68
CA THR A 235 8.91 11.27 15.81
C THR A 235 9.30 11.42 14.34
N PHE A 236 8.80 10.53 13.49
CA PHE A 236 9.14 10.47 12.08
C PHE A 236 7.89 10.58 11.19
N ALA A 237 7.96 11.43 10.17
CA ALA A 237 6.89 11.73 9.22
C ALA A 237 5.59 12.16 9.95
N ALA A 238 4.43 11.64 9.53
CA ALA A 238 3.16 11.87 10.22
C ALA A 238 2.45 10.55 10.54
N SER A 239 2.08 10.39 11.81
CA SER A 239 1.26 9.28 12.29
C SER A 239 0.09 9.83 13.09
N SER A 240 -1.13 9.39 12.75
CA SER A 240 -2.36 9.81 13.43
C SER A 240 -2.37 9.42 14.90
N ILE A 241 -1.96 8.19 15.22
CA ILE A 241 -1.92 7.70 16.59
C ILE A 241 -0.86 8.42 17.42
N VAL A 242 0.32 8.69 16.85
CA VAL A 242 1.36 9.45 17.56
C VAL A 242 0.91 10.89 17.78
N LYS A 243 0.29 11.53 16.78
CA LYS A 243 -0.33 12.85 16.94
C LYS A 243 -1.32 12.86 18.09
N GLN A 244 -2.22 11.88 18.16
CA GLN A 244 -3.21 11.77 19.22
C GLN A 244 -2.54 11.57 20.59
N THR A 245 -1.54 10.70 20.70
CA THR A 245 -0.75 10.50 21.93
C THR A 245 -0.13 11.80 22.43
N LEU A 246 0.55 12.56 21.55
CA LEU A 246 1.22 13.81 21.92
C LEU A 246 0.20 14.88 22.36
N LEU A 247 -0.91 15.02 21.63
CA LEU A 247 -1.97 15.96 21.99
C LEU A 247 -2.65 15.57 23.31
N THR A 248 -2.86 14.29 23.56
CA THR A 248 -3.41 13.78 24.82
C THR A 248 -2.45 14.06 25.98
N ALA A 249 -1.16 13.80 25.81
CA ALA A 249 -0.15 14.10 26.83
C ALA A 249 -0.09 15.61 27.16
N HIS A 250 -0.15 16.46 26.13
CA HIS A 250 -0.19 17.92 26.32
C HIS A 250 -1.45 18.37 27.06
N LYS A 251 -2.63 17.83 26.71
CA LYS A 251 -3.90 18.10 27.42
C LYS A 251 -3.89 17.65 28.87
N GLN A 252 -3.08 16.65 29.21
CA GLN A 252 -2.87 16.20 30.59
C GLN A 252 -1.92 17.14 31.39
N GLY A 253 -1.42 18.21 30.78
CA GLY A 253 -0.57 19.21 31.43
C GLY A 253 0.93 18.88 31.42
N LYS A 254 1.36 17.85 30.68
CA LYS A 254 2.76 17.46 30.61
C LYS A 254 3.59 18.46 29.81
N LYS A 255 4.76 18.81 30.31
CA LYS A 255 5.67 19.79 29.71
C LYS A 255 6.79 19.08 28.96
N PHE A 256 6.70 19.01 27.64
CA PHE A 256 7.69 18.37 26.79
C PHE A 256 7.77 19.10 25.44
N ARG A 257 8.85 18.88 24.70
CA ARG A 257 9.01 19.38 23.32
C ARG A 257 9.07 18.24 22.33
N VAL A 258 8.70 18.51 21.08
CA VAL A 258 8.62 17.49 20.02
C VAL A 258 9.59 17.83 18.90
N SER A 259 10.41 16.86 18.49
CA SER A 259 11.28 16.94 17.33
C SER A 259 10.75 16.03 16.22
N ILE A 260 10.34 16.61 15.10
CA ILE A 260 9.76 15.90 13.96
C ILE A 260 10.81 15.79 12.87
N ILE A 261 11.17 14.56 12.54
CA ILE A 261 12.05 14.24 11.42
C ILE A 261 11.18 13.91 10.21
N ASP A 262 11.42 14.58 9.09
CA ASP A 262 10.62 14.42 7.87
C ASP A 262 11.49 14.07 6.66
N SER A 263 10.85 13.57 5.61
CA SER A 263 11.55 13.11 4.41
C SER A 263 10.79 13.41 3.12
N ARG A 264 11.54 13.46 2.02
CA ARG A 264 10.99 13.54 0.67
C ARG A 264 10.29 12.22 0.30
N PRO A 265 9.34 12.23 -0.65
CA PRO A 265 8.87 13.38 -1.43
C PRO A 265 7.68 14.14 -0.82
N LEU A 266 6.87 13.46 0.01
CA LEU A 266 5.56 13.98 0.45
C LEU A 266 5.64 15.02 1.57
N PHE A 267 6.72 15.04 2.36
CA PHE A 267 6.87 15.90 3.53
C PHE A 267 5.66 15.83 4.49
N GLU A 268 5.21 14.59 4.79
CA GLU A 268 4.04 14.32 5.62
C GLU A 268 4.16 14.99 7.01
N GLY A 269 5.38 15.10 7.53
CA GLY A 269 5.68 15.68 8.85
C GLY A 269 5.33 17.17 8.97
N LYS A 270 5.27 17.94 7.87
CA LYS A 270 4.84 19.35 7.91
C LYS A 270 3.44 19.54 8.48
N ASN A 271 2.51 18.66 8.12
CA ASN A 271 1.14 18.74 8.61
C ASN A 271 1.05 18.38 10.11
N LEU A 272 1.86 17.42 10.55
CA LEU A 272 2.00 17.08 11.96
C LEU A 272 2.57 18.25 12.75
N ALA A 273 3.65 18.86 12.26
CA ALA A 273 4.29 20.02 12.89
C ALA A 273 3.31 21.18 13.07
N ARG A 274 2.58 21.55 12.01
CA ARG A 274 1.54 22.58 12.07
C ARG A 274 0.45 22.24 13.08
N SER A 275 -0.01 20.99 13.09
CA SER A 275 -1.05 20.55 14.02
C SER A 275 -0.62 20.64 15.48
N LEU A 276 0.62 20.29 15.80
CA LEU A 276 1.15 20.32 17.17
C LEU A 276 1.50 21.76 17.61
N ALA A 277 2.08 22.56 16.72
CA ALA A 277 2.36 23.98 16.99
C ALA A 277 1.07 24.77 17.25
N ASN A 278 0.01 24.54 16.46
CA ASN A 278 -1.31 25.15 16.68
C ASN A 278 -1.94 24.73 18.02
N ALA A 279 -1.54 23.59 18.59
CA ALA A 279 -1.99 23.16 19.90
C ALA A 279 -1.15 23.75 21.06
N GLY A 280 -0.11 24.54 20.76
CA GLY A 280 0.75 25.20 21.74
C GLY A 280 2.00 24.40 22.14
N LEU A 281 2.29 23.27 21.48
CA LEU A 281 3.51 22.52 21.73
C LEU A 281 4.74 23.17 21.09
N GLU A 282 5.88 23.09 21.78
CA GLU A 282 7.17 23.44 21.19
C GLU A 282 7.58 22.35 20.18
N VAL A 283 7.72 22.74 18.91
CA VAL A 283 8.01 21.81 17.81
C VAL A 283 9.27 22.22 17.07
N GLN A 284 10.24 21.31 17.03
CA GLN A 284 11.41 21.39 16.16
C GLN A 284 11.16 20.54 14.91
N TYR A 285 11.30 21.14 13.72
CA TYR A 285 11.19 20.41 12.46
C TYR A 285 12.57 20.22 11.84
N SER A 286 12.91 18.99 11.48
CA SER A 286 14.17 18.62 10.85
C SER A 286 13.93 17.67 9.68
N LEU A 287 14.82 17.70 8.70
CA LEU A 287 14.81 16.72 7.62
C LEU A 287 15.69 15.51 8.00
N ILE A 288 15.46 14.38 7.33
CA ILE A 288 16.16 13.11 7.61
C ILE A 288 17.69 13.21 7.51
N HIS A 289 18.23 14.13 6.72
CA HIS A 289 19.68 14.38 6.66
C HIS A 289 20.25 15.02 7.94
N GLY A 290 19.41 15.67 8.75
CA GLY A 290 19.77 16.27 10.05
C GLY A 290 19.45 15.37 11.24
N ILE A 291 19.28 14.06 11.02
CA ILE A 291 18.89 13.08 12.03
C ILE A 291 19.81 13.05 13.26
N SER A 292 21.13 13.17 13.06
CA SER A 292 22.13 13.17 14.13
C SER A 292 21.92 14.33 15.10
N HIS A 293 21.62 15.51 14.58
CA HIS A 293 21.30 16.69 15.38
C HIS A 293 19.95 16.54 16.08
N ALA A 294 18.93 16.05 15.38
CA ALA A 294 17.59 15.88 15.93
C ALA A 294 17.53 14.86 17.09
N ILE A 295 18.38 13.83 17.05
CA ILE A 295 18.41 12.76 18.06
C ILE A 295 19.33 13.10 19.25
N LYS A 296 20.25 14.07 19.10
CA LYS A 296 21.22 14.45 20.13
C LYS A 296 20.57 14.81 21.47
N ASP A 297 19.40 15.43 21.46
CA ASP A 297 18.71 15.85 22.67
C ASP A 297 17.51 14.95 23.03
N ALA A 298 17.22 13.94 22.21
CA ALA A 298 16.03 13.11 22.35
C ALA A 298 16.06 12.28 23.63
N THR A 299 14.94 12.20 24.34
CA THR A 299 14.81 11.32 25.52
C THR A 299 14.00 10.06 25.20
N LYS A 300 13.06 10.16 24.25
CA LYS A 300 12.23 9.03 23.77
C LYS A 300 11.90 9.20 22.30
N VAL A 301 11.75 8.09 21.59
CA VAL A 301 11.25 8.09 20.21
C VAL A 301 9.87 7.46 20.15
N PHE A 302 8.91 8.14 19.51
CA PHE A 302 7.57 7.62 19.25
C PHE A 302 7.35 7.43 17.75
N LEU A 303 7.06 6.20 17.36
CA LEU A 303 6.86 5.82 15.96
C LEU A 303 5.46 5.26 15.74
N GLY A 304 4.87 5.60 14.60
CA GLY A 304 3.66 4.94 14.11
C GLY A 304 4.01 3.71 13.28
N ALA A 305 3.22 2.65 13.41
CA ALA A 305 3.34 1.47 12.56
C ALA A 305 2.35 1.50 11.39
N HIS A 306 2.81 1.07 10.22
CA HIS A 306 1.90 0.62 9.15
C HIS A 306 1.41 -0.79 9.45
N ALA A 307 2.30 -1.68 9.89
CA ALA A 307 2.01 -3.03 10.33
C ALA A 307 3.07 -3.57 11.32
N MET A 308 2.67 -4.57 12.10
CA MET A 308 3.58 -5.37 12.92
C MET A 308 3.62 -6.79 12.35
N MET A 309 4.82 -7.29 12.04
CA MET A 309 5.03 -8.61 11.45
C MET A 309 5.06 -9.71 12.51
N GLY A 310 4.84 -10.98 12.11
CA GLY A 310 4.78 -12.12 13.02
C GLY A 310 6.10 -12.41 13.75
N ASN A 311 7.24 -11.94 13.21
CA ASN A 311 8.55 -12.01 13.85
C ASN A 311 8.87 -10.76 14.73
N GLY A 312 7.88 -9.90 15.01
CA GLY A 312 8.06 -8.70 15.81
C GLY A 312 8.72 -7.53 15.09
N ARG A 313 8.94 -7.62 13.76
CA ARG A 313 9.51 -6.50 12.99
C ARG A 313 8.47 -5.43 12.72
N LEU A 314 8.90 -4.18 12.83
CA LEU A 314 8.11 -3.01 12.49
C LEU A 314 8.13 -2.77 10.98
N TYR A 315 6.94 -2.73 10.37
CA TYR A 315 6.74 -2.26 9.01
C TYR A 315 6.12 -0.86 9.04
N SER A 316 6.83 0.14 8.52
CA SER A 316 6.40 1.56 8.53
C SER A 316 6.96 2.33 7.33
N ARG A 317 6.91 3.66 7.37
CA ARG A 317 7.44 4.54 6.32
C ARG A 317 8.95 4.36 6.13
N VAL A 318 9.41 4.60 4.90
CA VAL A 318 10.83 4.62 4.56
C VAL A 318 11.55 5.66 5.44
N GLY A 319 12.65 5.29 6.06
CA GLY A 319 13.39 6.14 7.01
C GLY A 319 13.08 5.88 8.49
N THR A 320 12.01 5.17 8.83
CA THR A 320 11.71 4.79 10.24
C THR A 320 12.84 3.94 10.84
N ALA A 321 13.43 3.03 10.06
CA ALA A 321 14.57 2.23 10.49
C ALA A 321 15.80 3.10 10.82
N LEU A 322 16.06 4.16 10.03
CA LEU A 322 17.18 5.08 10.30
C LEU A 322 16.98 5.79 11.64
N VAL A 323 15.78 6.29 11.91
CA VAL A 323 15.45 6.93 13.21
C VAL A 323 15.63 5.95 14.37
N ALA A 324 15.15 4.72 14.24
CA ALA A 324 15.30 3.71 15.28
C ALA A 324 16.77 3.32 15.51
N MET A 325 17.57 3.15 14.44
CA MET A 325 18.99 2.83 14.55
C MET A 325 19.79 3.98 15.16
N SER A 326 19.58 5.21 14.69
CA SER A 326 20.26 6.38 15.27
C SER A 326 19.88 6.65 16.73
N ALA A 327 18.67 6.29 17.15
CA ALA A 327 18.25 6.35 18.55
C ALA A 327 18.97 5.30 19.42
N LYS A 328 19.24 4.11 18.86
CA LYS A 328 19.99 3.04 19.51
C LYS A 328 21.49 3.34 19.58
N GLU A 329 22.07 3.82 18.48
CA GLU A 329 23.51 4.09 18.32
C GLU A 329 23.93 5.46 18.84
N ARG A 330 23.14 6.07 19.73
CA ARG A 330 23.39 7.44 20.19
C ARG A 330 24.79 7.57 20.79
N SER A 331 25.52 8.57 20.30
CA SER A 331 26.82 8.96 20.80
C SER A 331 26.70 9.37 22.28
N GLY A 332 27.31 8.56 23.16
CA GLY A 332 27.20 8.69 24.61
C GLY A 332 26.82 7.40 25.34
N GLY A 333 26.52 6.31 24.62
CA GLY A 333 26.28 4.98 25.21
C GLY A 333 24.92 4.80 25.90
N VAL A 334 24.09 5.85 25.91
CA VAL A 334 22.72 5.80 26.43
C VAL A 334 21.76 5.52 25.27
N GLU A 335 21.15 4.34 25.30
CA GLU A 335 20.13 3.95 24.31
C GLU A 335 18.83 4.74 24.56
N ILE A 336 18.30 5.38 23.51
CA ILE A 336 17.00 6.04 23.60
C ILE A 336 15.90 4.99 23.35
N PRO A 337 14.90 4.86 24.25
CA PRO A 337 13.82 3.92 24.05
C PRO A 337 12.97 4.31 22.83
N VAL A 338 12.74 3.33 21.95
CA VAL A 338 11.86 3.45 20.79
C VAL A 338 10.51 2.81 21.11
N ILE A 339 9.47 3.64 21.21
CA ILE A 339 8.10 3.24 21.52
C ILE A 339 7.29 3.27 20.23
N VAL A 340 6.67 2.15 19.89
CA VAL A 340 5.86 2.02 18.68
C VAL A 340 4.38 1.97 19.07
N CYS A 341 3.59 2.87 18.50
CA CYS A 341 2.13 2.86 18.63
C CYS A 341 1.53 2.13 17.42
N CYS A 342 0.83 1.02 17.66
CA CYS A 342 0.24 0.17 16.63
C CYS A 342 -1.06 -0.47 17.12
N GLU A 343 -2.11 -0.37 16.32
CA GLU A 343 -3.40 -1.02 16.51
C GLU A 343 -3.31 -2.51 16.14
N THR A 344 -4.06 -3.37 16.84
CA THR A 344 -4.04 -4.83 16.62
C THR A 344 -4.52 -5.22 15.22
N VAL A 345 -5.39 -4.42 14.59
CA VAL A 345 -5.85 -4.63 13.20
C VAL A 345 -4.72 -4.56 12.18
N LYS A 346 -3.55 -4.00 12.54
CA LYS A 346 -2.38 -3.88 11.67
C LYS A 346 -1.39 -5.04 11.84
N PHE A 347 -1.70 -6.05 12.66
CA PHE A 347 -0.82 -7.19 12.85
C PHE A 347 -0.93 -8.15 11.67
N THR A 348 0.17 -8.79 11.29
CA THR A 348 0.20 -9.76 10.20
C THR A 348 1.06 -10.96 10.53
N ASP A 349 0.59 -12.15 10.18
CA ASP A 349 1.36 -13.39 10.30
C ASP A 349 2.49 -13.48 9.27
N ARG A 350 2.52 -12.56 8.29
CA ARG A 350 3.59 -12.49 7.32
C ARG A 350 4.91 -12.16 8.01
N VAL A 351 5.97 -12.74 7.48
CA VAL A 351 7.35 -12.51 7.92
C VAL A 351 8.15 -12.06 6.71
N ALA A 352 8.84 -10.94 6.84
CA ALA A 352 9.85 -10.49 5.89
C ALA A 352 11.19 -10.37 6.61
N LEU A 353 12.25 -10.78 5.90
CA LEU A 353 13.62 -10.74 6.41
C LEU A 353 14.33 -9.44 5.99
N ASP A 354 13.91 -8.86 4.87
CA ASP A 354 14.41 -7.61 4.30
C ASP A 354 13.26 -6.62 4.03
N SER A 355 13.60 -5.45 3.49
CA SER A 355 12.65 -4.40 3.10
C SER A 355 12.38 -4.37 1.59
N ILE A 356 12.73 -5.43 0.87
CA ILE A 356 12.70 -5.53 -0.61
C ILE A 356 11.57 -6.46 -1.05
N VAL A 357 11.41 -7.61 -0.40
CA VAL A 357 10.45 -8.65 -0.81
C VAL A 357 9.01 -8.17 -0.75
N VAL A 358 8.65 -7.43 0.31
CA VAL A 358 7.29 -6.88 0.49
C VAL A 358 7.39 -5.38 0.68
N ASN A 359 7.14 -4.62 -0.38
CA ASN A 359 7.18 -3.16 -0.34
C ASN A 359 6.22 -2.53 -1.36
N GLU A 360 5.98 -1.23 -1.23
CA GLU A 360 5.22 -0.41 -2.16
C GLU A 360 6.17 0.55 -2.90
N ILE A 361 6.20 0.49 -4.24
CA ILE A 361 6.96 1.44 -5.07
C ILE A 361 6.14 2.71 -5.25
N ALA A 362 6.65 3.91 -5.00
CA ALA A 362 5.95 5.16 -5.32
C ALA A 362 6.15 5.57 -6.79
N ASP A 363 5.47 6.61 -7.27
CA ASP A 363 5.78 7.16 -8.59
C ASP A 363 7.17 7.81 -8.57
N ALA A 364 8.00 7.52 -9.58
CA ALA A 364 9.35 8.06 -9.67
C ALA A 364 9.34 9.56 -9.93
N ASP A 365 8.30 10.06 -10.61
CA ASP A 365 8.19 11.46 -10.97
C ASP A 365 7.93 12.35 -9.73
N GLU A 366 7.43 11.80 -8.61
CA GLU A 366 7.33 12.50 -7.32
C GLU A 366 8.71 12.93 -6.75
N LEU A 367 9.80 12.30 -7.21
CA LEU A 367 11.16 12.67 -6.84
C LEU A 367 11.72 13.81 -7.70
N VAL A 368 11.09 14.10 -8.85
CA VAL A 368 11.50 15.21 -9.70
C VAL A 368 10.99 16.50 -9.06
N THR A 369 11.92 17.37 -8.66
CA THR A 369 11.55 18.62 -8.00
C THR A 369 11.03 19.59 -9.07
N THR A 370 9.72 19.81 -9.13
CA THR A 370 9.08 20.67 -10.15
C THR A 370 9.21 22.16 -9.86
N GLN A 371 9.59 22.54 -8.63
CA GLN A 371 9.82 23.94 -8.27
C GLN A 371 11.33 24.24 -8.19
N PRO A 372 11.82 25.29 -8.86
CA PRO A 372 13.17 25.78 -8.60
C PRO A 372 13.25 26.14 -7.12
N ARG A 373 14.37 25.79 -6.47
CA ARG A 373 14.65 26.23 -5.10
C ARG A 373 14.55 27.75 -5.10
N GLN A 374 13.52 28.30 -4.44
CA GLN A 374 13.43 29.73 -4.27
C GLN A 374 14.58 30.13 -3.33
N GLN A 375 15.61 30.72 -3.91
CA GLN A 375 16.78 31.18 -3.19
C GLN A 375 16.34 32.36 -2.33
N VAL A 376 16.11 32.12 -1.05
CA VAL A 376 15.68 33.15 -0.10
C VAL A 376 16.84 34.08 0.26
N THR A 377 18.08 33.62 0.03
CA THR A 377 19.29 34.44 0.08
C THR A 377 19.61 34.92 -1.35
N GLY A 378 19.79 36.22 -1.55
CA GLY A 378 20.09 36.84 -2.85
C GLY A 378 21.47 36.51 -3.42
N VAL A 379 22.08 35.38 -3.04
CA VAL A 379 23.36 34.93 -3.57
C VAL A 379 23.09 34.23 -4.90
N PRO A 380 23.62 34.68 -6.04
CA PRO A 380 23.36 34.04 -7.32
C PRO A 380 23.88 32.59 -7.34
N ASP A 381 23.13 31.69 -7.97
CA ASP A 381 23.58 30.33 -8.27
C ASP A 381 24.80 30.38 -9.22
N PRO A 382 25.97 29.83 -8.85
CA PRO A 382 27.17 29.84 -9.70
C PRO A 382 26.98 29.10 -11.04
N GLY A 383 25.91 28.31 -11.20
CA GLY A 383 25.54 27.68 -12.46
C GLY A 383 24.78 28.57 -13.46
N ALA A 384 24.23 29.71 -13.03
CA ALA A 384 23.37 30.55 -13.87
C ALA A 384 24.14 31.36 -14.94
N LEU A 385 25.47 31.46 -14.83
CA LEU A 385 26.32 32.21 -15.76
C LEU A 385 26.65 31.45 -17.06
N ARG A 386 26.24 30.18 -17.21
CA ARG A 386 26.57 29.37 -18.40
C ARG A 386 25.43 29.13 -19.38
N MET A 387 24.25 29.68 -19.16
CA MET A 387 23.15 29.54 -20.13
C MET A 387 22.53 30.90 -20.48
N SER A 388 22.86 31.39 -21.68
CA SER A 388 22.04 32.33 -22.43
C SER A 388 22.44 32.31 -23.91
N PRO A 389 21.57 32.68 -24.87
CA PRO A 389 20.15 33.02 -24.75
C PRO A 389 19.27 32.34 -25.83
N ALA A 390 18.12 31.77 -25.43
CA ALA A 390 16.99 31.67 -26.34
C ALA A 390 15.69 31.70 -25.54
N ILE A 391 14.78 32.59 -25.96
CA ILE A 391 13.41 32.75 -25.45
C ILE A 391 13.31 33.55 -24.13
N ARG A 392 13.60 34.85 -24.22
CA ARG A 392 12.89 35.83 -23.39
C ARG A 392 11.42 35.84 -23.82
N ARG A 393 10.50 35.52 -22.92
CA ARG A 393 9.12 36.03 -22.99
C ARG A 393 8.93 37.12 -21.94
N PRO A 394 8.13 38.16 -22.23
CA PRO A 394 8.05 39.34 -21.40
C PRO A 394 7.28 39.05 -20.10
N THR A 395 7.80 39.57 -19.00
CA THR A 395 7.05 39.86 -17.79
C THR A 395 5.95 40.90 -18.09
N PRO A 396 4.71 40.73 -17.60
CA PRO A 396 3.86 41.86 -17.35
C PRO A 396 4.15 42.42 -15.96
N ILE A 397 4.31 43.74 -15.96
CA ILE A 397 4.58 44.69 -14.89
C ILE A 397 3.49 44.64 -13.81
N MET A 398 3.92 44.84 -12.56
CA MET A 398 3.05 45.03 -11.40
C MET A 398 2.22 46.33 -11.46
N SER A 399 1.09 46.25 -10.73
CA SER A 399 0.44 47.30 -9.91
C SER A 399 -0.74 48.05 -10.55
N PRO A 400 -1.62 48.74 -9.77
CA PRO A 400 -1.65 48.89 -8.30
C PRO A 400 -3.05 48.76 -7.63
N THR A 401 -3.04 48.60 -6.30
CA THR A 401 -3.99 49.12 -5.29
C THR A 401 -5.51 48.85 -5.40
N ARG A 402 -6.08 48.19 -4.38
CA ARG A 402 -7.24 48.71 -3.62
C ARG A 402 -7.38 48.03 -2.26
N LEU A 403 -7.25 48.84 -1.21
CA LEU A 403 -7.89 48.64 0.10
C LEU A 403 -9.41 48.53 -0.08
N LEU A 404 -10.08 47.68 0.70
CA LEU A 404 -11.07 48.08 1.74
C LEU A 404 -11.82 46.87 2.32
N ALA A 405 -12.07 46.97 3.63
CA ALA A 405 -12.83 46.13 4.56
C ALA A 405 -12.18 44.82 5.04
#